data_AF-A0A9N9DVV2-F1
#
_entry.id   AF-A0A9N9DVV2-F1
#
_cell.length_a   1.000
_cell.length_b   1.000
_cell.length_c   1.000
_cell.angle_alpha   90.00
_cell.angle_beta   90.00
_cell.angle_gamma   90.00
#
_symmetry.space_group_name_H-M   'P 1'
#
loop_
_entity.id
_entity.type
_entity.pdbx_description
1 polymer ?
#
loop_
_entity_poly.entity_id
_entity_poly.type
_entity_poly.pdbx_seq_one_letter_code
_entity_poly.pdbx_strand_id
1 'polypeptide(L)'
;EPAELFYVVIHGLFCVYVNETFIISVGTGGSFGELALMYTNPRTATVKAMTNGTLVEIFKLLESEEITKLADAMEAVDYEDGEIVVCQEEAGDCFTLLKSGL
;
A
#
# COMPACT_ATOMS: atom_id res chain seq x y z
N GLU A 1 11.60 -13.50 3.64
CA GLU A 1 10.49 -14.09 2.85
C GLU A 1 10.00 -13.04 1.86
N PRO A 2 9.56 -13.45 0.65
CA PRO A 2 8.95 -12.52 -0.30
C PRO A 2 7.77 -11.82 0.37
N ALA A 3 7.68 -10.51 0.23
CA ALA A 3 6.53 -9.77 0.67
C ALA A 3 5.42 -9.97 -0.37
N GLU A 4 4.34 -10.67 -0.04
CA GLU A 4 3.19 -10.87 -0.94
C GLU A 4 1.90 -10.20 -0.43
N LEU A 5 1.96 -9.49 0.69
CA LEU A 5 0.77 -8.97 1.37
C LEU A 5 0.70 -7.45 1.34
N PHE A 6 -0.44 -6.95 0.87
CA PHE A 6 -0.88 -5.56 0.97
C PHE A 6 -1.93 -5.46 2.08
N TYR A 7 -1.78 -4.47 2.96
CA TYR A 7 -2.65 -4.30 4.12
C TYR A 7 -3.42 -2.99 4.04
N VAL A 8 -4.71 -3.05 4.37
CA VAL A 8 -5.56 -1.87 4.63
C VAL A 8 -5.93 -1.82 6.10
N VAL A 9 -5.78 -0.64 6.70
CA VAL A 9 -6.09 -0.40 8.11
C VAL A 9 -7.58 -0.16 8.28
N ILE A 10 -8.28 -1.11 8.88
CA ILE A 10 -9.69 -0.95 9.26
C ILE A 10 -9.81 -0.17 10.56
N HIS A 11 -8.88 -0.39 11.50
CA HIS A 11 -8.84 0.31 12.77
C HIS A 11 -7.42 0.30 13.36
N GLY A 12 -7.07 1.36 14.09
CA GLY A 12 -5.81 1.47 14.83
C GLY A 12 -4.79 2.39 14.16
N LEU A 13 -3.60 2.46 14.77
CA LEU A 13 -2.48 3.27 14.31
C LEU A 13 -1.23 2.40 14.18
N PHE A 14 -0.56 2.50 13.04
CA PHE A 14 0.64 1.76 12.70
C PHE A 14 1.76 2.72 12.31
N CYS A 15 3.00 2.46 12.71
CA CYS A 15 4.15 3.27 12.34
C CYS A 15 5.12 2.46 11.48
N VAL A 16 5.60 3.09 10.41
CA VAL A 16 6.55 2.52 9.46
C VAL A 16 7.96 3.02 9.80
N TYR A 17 8.91 2.09 9.85
CA TYR A 17 10.31 2.35 10.14
C TYR A 17 11.20 1.74 9.06
N VAL A 18 12.21 2.48 8.61
CA VAL A 18 13.27 1.97 7.71
C VAL A 18 14.60 2.17 8.43
N ASN A 19 15.39 1.09 8.57
CA ASN A 19 16.64 1.12 9.34
C ASN A 19 16.44 1.77 10.74
N GLU A 20 15.38 1.36 11.43
CA GLU A 20 14.95 1.88 12.75
C GLU A 20 14.55 3.37 12.79
N THR A 21 14.65 4.09 11.67
CA THR A 21 14.23 5.48 11.55
C THR A 21 12.74 5.55 11.25
N PHE A 22 11.99 6.33 12.02
CA PHE A 22 10.57 6.58 11.79
C PHE A 22 10.37 7.31 10.46
N ILE A 23 9.43 6.81 9.65
CA ILE A 23 9.10 7.40 8.36
C ILE A 23 7.71 8.05 8.42
N ILE A 24 6.68 7.27 8.73
CA ILE A 24 5.29 7.72 8.68
C ILE A 24 4.38 6.92 9.61
N SER A 25 3.26 7.52 10.01
CA SER A 25 2.15 6.86 10.70
C SER A 25 0.98 6.62 9.75
N VAL A 26 0.45 5.39 9.72
CA VAL A 26 -0.70 4.98 8.93
C VAL A 26 -1.87 4.70 9.88
N GLY A 27 -2.93 5.50 9.75
CA GLY A 27 -4.17 5.36 10.52
C GLY A 27 -5.26 4.62 9.75
N THR A 28 -6.46 4.62 10.32
CA THR A 28 -7.67 4.03 9.70
C THR A 28 -7.93 4.60 8.30
N GLY A 29 -8.24 3.73 7.36
CA GLY A 29 -8.40 4.05 5.93
C GLY A 29 -7.08 4.11 5.15
N GLY A 30 -5.94 4.17 5.84
CA GLY A 30 -4.63 4.07 5.22
C GLY A 30 -4.24 2.63 4.86
N SER A 31 -3.19 2.49 4.08
CA SER A 31 -2.66 1.19 3.65
C SER A 31 -1.14 1.16 3.68
N PHE A 32 -0.55 -0.04 3.66
CA PHE A 32 0.89 -0.22 3.52
C PHE A 32 1.24 -1.59 2.91
N GLY A 33 2.44 -1.67 2.35
CA GLY A 33 2.95 -2.90 1.74
C GLY A 33 2.59 -3.01 0.26
N GLU A 34 2.18 -1.92 -0.38
CA GLU A 34 1.85 -1.79 -1.80
C GLU A 34 3.00 -2.21 -2.71
N LEU A 35 4.25 -1.99 -2.28
CA LEU A 35 5.43 -2.41 -3.02
C LEU A 35 5.54 -3.94 -3.17
N ALA A 36 4.88 -4.73 -2.31
CA ALA A 36 4.80 -6.18 -2.41
C ALA A 36 4.13 -6.66 -3.71
N LEU A 37 3.26 -5.82 -4.29
CA LEU A 37 2.52 -6.14 -5.51
C LEU A 37 3.35 -5.85 -6.76
N MET A 38 4.17 -4.79 -6.72
CA MET A 38 4.96 -4.35 -7.87
C MET A 38 6.33 -5.02 -7.93
N TYR A 39 6.89 -5.44 -6.80
CA TYR A 39 8.22 -6.01 -6.73
C TYR A 39 8.30 -7.18 -5.76
N THR A 40 8.80 -8.32 -6.24
CA THR A 40 9.21 -9.46 -5.41
C THR A 40 10.55 -9.15 -4.71
N ASN A 41 10.53 -8.18 -3.81
CA ASN A 41 11.67 -7.81 -2.98
C ASN A 41 11.40 -8.16 -1.50
N PRO A 42 12.45 -8.39 -0.69
CA PRO A 42 12.29 -8.49 0.76
C PRO A 42 11.59 -7.23 1.33
N ARG A 43 10.84 -7.39 2.42
CA ARG A 43 10.29 -6.24 3.16
C ARG A 43 11.41 -5.25 3.50
N THR A 44 11.33 -4.02 3.00
CA THR A 44 12.33 -2.96 3.19
C THR A 44 12.06 -2.09 4.42
N ALA A 45 10.89 -2.25 5.03
CA ALA A 45 10.45 -1.49 6.20
C ALA A 45 9.83 -2.41 7.26
N THR A 46 9.89 -1.97 8.50
CA THR A 46 9.23 -2.58 9.66
C THR A 46 7.99 -1.77 10.00
N VAL A 47 6.84 -2.42 10.09
CA VAL A 47 5.59 -1.79 10.54
C VAL A 47 5.28 -2.24 11.96
N LYS A 48 5.08 -1.31 12.89
CA LYS A 48 4.72 -1.57 14.29
C LYS A 48 3.33 -1.05 14.58
N ALA A 49 2.49 -1.88 15.18
CA ALA A 49 1.22 -1.43 15.75
C ALA A 49 1.50 -0.56 16.98
N MET A 50 0.98 0.67 16.98
CA MET A 50 1.07 1.60 18.12
C MET A 50 -0.15 1.53 19.01
N THR A 51 -1.24 0.97 18.50
CA THR A 51 -2.48 0.66 19.22
C THR A 51 -2.97 -0.72 18.85
N ASN A 52 -3.96 -1.25 19.58
CA ASN A 52 -4.76 -2.36 19.07
C ASN A 52 -5.40 -1.95 17.73
N GLY A 53 -5.40 -2.86 16.77
CA GLY A 53 -5.85 -2.56 15.43
C GLY A 53 -6.31 -3.79 14.66
N THR A 54 -6.96 -3.54 13.54
CA THR A 54 -7.45 -4.53 12.61
C THR A 54 -6.97 -4.18 11.22
N LEU A 55 -6.33 -5.14 10.57
CA LEU A 55 -5.89 -5.04 9.18
C LEU A 55 -6.71 -6.01 8.33
N VAL A 56 -6.95 -5.64 7.09
CA VAL A 56 -7.36 -6.57 6.04
C VAL A 56 -6.16 -6.84 5.16
N GLU A 57 -5.86 -8.12 4.96
CA GLU A 57 -4.91 -8.60 3.97
C GLU A 57 -5.61 -8.67 2.62
N ILE A 58 -5.24 -7.77 1.73
CA ILE A 58 -5.72 -7.80 0.35
C ILE A 58 -4.74 -8.68 -0.44
N PHE A 59 -5.30 -9.56 -1.26
CA PHE A 59 -4.58 -10.54 -2.10
C PHE A 59 -4.06 -11.82 -1.43
N LYS A 60 -4.30 -12.02 -0.12
CA LYS A 60 -3.95 -13.29 0.56
C LYS A 60 -4.57 -14.54 -0.08
N LEU A 61 -5.71 -14.37 -0.76
CA LEU A 61 -6.44 -15.46 -1.40
C LEU A 61 -6.03 -15.70 -2.85
N LEU A 62 -5.16 -14.85 -3.42
CA LEU A 62 -4.67 -15.00 -4.77
C LEU A 62 -3.38 -15.83 -4.78
N GLU A 63 -3.21 -16.64 -5.81
CA GLU A 63 -1.95 -17.32 -6.07
C GLU A 63 -0.92 -16.35 -6.66
N SER A 64 0.37 -16.63 -6.51
CA SER A 64 1.44 -15.72 -6.98
C SER A 64 1.35 -15.42 -8.50
N GLU A 65 0.82 -16.35 -9.31
CA GLU A 65 0.59 -16.11 -10.74
C GLU A 65 -0.53 -15.07 -10.98
N GLU A 66 -1.60 -15.09 -10.18
CA GLU A 66 -2.69 -14.12 -10.25
C GLU A 66 -2.22 -12.73 -9.79
N ILE A 67 -1.39 -12.69 -8.75
CA ILE A 67 -0.75 -11.45 -8.28
C ILE A 67 0.15 -10.86 -9.37
N THR A 68 0.92 -11.71 -10.07
CA THR A 68 1.76 -11.27 -11.19
C THR A 68 0.92 -10.70 -12.33
N LYS A 69 -0.19 -11.37 -12.70
CA LYS A 69 -1.12 -10.85 -13.72
C LYS A 69 -1.74 -9.51 -13.32
N LEU A 70 -2.07 -9.33 -12.04
CA LEU A 70 -2.56 -8.07 -11.52
C LEU A 70 -1.49 -6.99 -11.63
N ALA A 71 -0.26 -7.29 -11.21
CA ALA A 71 0.88 -6.37 -11.28
C ALA A 71 1.18 -5.94 -12.72
N ASP A 72 1.16 -6.87 -13.68
CA ASP A 72 1.37 -6.59 -15.10
C ASP A 72 0.23 -5.75 -15.71
N ALA A 73 -0.98 -5.81 -15.13
CA ALA A 73 -2.13 -5.03 -15.55
C ALA A 73 -2.15 -3.61 -14.94
N MET A 74 -1.28 -3.32 -13.97
CA MET A 74 -1.17 -1.98 -13.39
C MET A 74 -0.44 -1.03 -14.33
N GLU A 75 -1.00 0.16 -14.53
CA GLU A 75 -0.37 1.22 -15.32
C GLU A 75 0.25 2.28 -14.39
N ALA A 76 1.54 2.58 -14.61
CA ALA A 76 2.20 3.67 -13.89
C ALA A 76 1.85 5.00 -14.57
N VAL A 77 1.25 5.91 -13.81
CA VAL A 77 0.87 7.24 -14.27
C VAL A 77 1.59 8.28 -13.42
N ASP A 78 2.30 9.19 -14.09
CA ASP A 78 3.01 10.30 -13.45
C ASP A 78 2.10 11.54 -13.42
N TYR A 79 2.22 12.34 -12.36
CA TYR A 79 1.47 13.59 -12.15
C TYR A 79 2.42 14.74 -11.81
N GLU A 80 2.05 15.95 -12.17
CA GLU A 80 2.81 17.16 -11.84
C GLU A 80 2.43 17.75 -10.47
N ASP A 81 3.31 18.60 -9.91
CA ASP A 81 3.04 19.28 -8.64
C ASP A 81 1.80 20.17 -8.75
N GLY A 82 0.87 20.00 -7.81
CA GLY A 82 -0.42 20.71 -7.78
C GLY A 82 -1.51 20.12 -8.67
N GLU A 83 -1.25 19.03 -9.40
CA GLU A 83 -2.27 18.37 -10.22
C GLU A 83 -3.29 17.60 -9.35
N ILE A 84 -4.58 17.66 -9.74
CA ILE A 84 -5.65 16.95 -9.04
C ILE A 84 -5.74 15.53 -9.59
N VAL A 85 -5.37 14.54 -8.77
CA VAL A 85 -5.42 13.11 -9.15
C VAL A 85 -6.83 12.54 -9.04
N VAL A 86 -7.57 12.89 -7.98
CA VAL A 86 -8.96 12.44 -7.74
C VAL A 86 -9.78 13.59 -7.17
N CYS A 87 -10.96 13.81 -7.74
CA CYS A 87 -11.92 14.78 -7.24
C CYS A 87 -12.87 14.14 -6.22
N GLN A 88 -13.15 14.86 -5.12
CA GLN A 88 -14.18 14.46 -4.17
C GLN A 88 -15.55 14.42 -4.85
N GLU A 89 -16.39 13.45 -4.47
CA GLU A 89 -17.78 13.29 -4.96
C GLU A 89 -17.93 12.81 -6.40
N GLU A 90 -16.82 12.50 -7.09
CA GLU A 90 -16.86 11.79 -8.37
C GLU A 90 -16.95 10.27 -8.17
N ALA A 91 -17.62 9.60 -9.10
CA ALA A 91 -17.70 8.15 -9.11
C ALA A 91 -16.32 7.57 -9.44
N GLY A 92 -15.65 6.97 -8.46
CA GLY A 92 -14.39 6.26 -8.69
C GLY A 92 -14.61 4.90 -9.33
N ASP A 93 -13.87 4.61 -10.39
CA ASP A 93 -13.83 3.32 -11.08
C ASP A 93 -12.45 2.64 -11.01
N CYS A 94 -11.45 3.31 -10.43
CA CYS A 94 -10.08 2.84 -10.35
C CYS A 94 -9.55 2.71 -8.91
N PHE A 95 -8.59 1.79 -8.74
CA PHE A 95 -7.82 1.62 -7.52
C PHE A 95 -6.38 2.05 -7.78
N THR A 96 -5.93 3.13 -7.15
CA THR A 96 -4.59 3.71 -7.34
C THR A 96 -3.69 3.43 -6.14
N LEU A 97 -2.46 3.00 -6.41
CA LEU A 97 -1.40 2.86 -5.41
C LEU A 97 -0.37 3.97 -5.62
N LEU A 98 -0.11 4.75 -4.57
CA LEU A 98 0.96 5.75 -4.58
C LEU A 98 2.31 5.04 -4.46
N LYS A 99 3.08 5.05 -5.54
CA LYS A 99 4.41 4.43 -5.58
C LYS A 99 5.51 5.34 -5.03
N SER A 100 5.41 6.64 -5.28
CA SER A 100 6.37 7.66 -4.89
C SER A 100 5.73 9.03 -4.92
N GLY A 101 6.07 9.88 -3.97
CA GLY A 101 5.54 11.24 -3.79
C GLY A 101 5.82 11.72 -2.38
N LEU A 102 5.86 13.03 -2.18
CA LEU A 102 6.08 13.69 -0.88
C LEU A 102 4.88 14.55 -0.51
#